data_AF-A0A6M3KM22-F1
#
_entry.id   AF-A0A6M3KM22-F1
#
_cell.length_a   1.000
_cell.length_b   1.000
_cell.length_c   1.000
_cell.angle_alpha   90.00
_cell.angle_beta   90.00
_cell.angle_gamma   90.00
#
_symmetry.space_group_name_H-M   'P 1'
#
loop_
_entity.id
_entity.type
_entity.pdbx_description
1 polymer ?
#
loop_
_entity_poly.entity_id
_entity_poly.type
_entity_poly.pdbx_seq_one_letter_code
_entity_poly.pdbx_strand_id
1 'polypeptide(L)'
;MGKEEVIEKVRKLLTLSESSNPHEAELAASKAAVLLAKYDLDMMDVEAKKGGKSTVERFEINQFSTNKKYDWEGPLLSSIINSFDTCAIRSPIWNSNNYKYIVFGARHDIEMTIYFFRLLRMRIDRDSQKWESLSEKYSFAMGVATIISKRLERMYQKKREEVEKFASSETKDLVLYKKEAARDAMKQEFPRLKHKSASAINDRNAYFAGQAVGEKIALNKPIDSKGSPARISH
;
A
#
# COMPACT_ATOMS: atom_id res chain seq x y z
N MET A 1 18.65 17.98 -6.50
CA MET A 1 18.30 16.94 -7.48
C MET A 1 16.81 16.56 -7.43
N GLY A 2 15.97 17.45 -7.96
CA GLY A 2 14.51 17.27 -7.96
C GLY A 2 14.06 16.03 -8.76
N LYS A 3 12.82 15.59 -8.56
CA LYS A 3 12.22 14.39 -9.21
C LYS A 3 12.46 14.36 -10.74
N GLU A 4 12.36 15.51 -11.41
CA GLU A 4 12.61 15.64 -12.85
C GLU A 4 14.07 15.37 -13.26
N GLU A 5 15.04 15.76 -12.42
CA GLU A 5 16.45 15.49 -12.68
C GLU A 5 16.78 14.01 -12.51
N VAL A 6 16.11 13.33 -11.58
CA VAL A 6 16.26 11.89 -11.36
C VAL A 6 15.68 11.10 -12.53
N ILE A 7 14.48 11.46 -12.99
CA ILE A 7 13.86 10.84 -14.17
C ILE A 7 14.77 11.01 -15.39
N GLU A 8 15.32 12.21 -15.61
CA GLU A 8 16.26 12.47 -16.70
C GLU A 8 17.54 11.62 -16.57
N LYS A 9 18.03 11.44 -15.34
CA LYS A 9 19.22 10.63 -15.06
C LYS A 9 18.97 9.14 -15.27
N VAL A 10 17.82 8.64 -14.84
CA VAL A 10 17.39 7.25 -15.11
C VAL A 10 17.27 7.03 -16.62
N ARG A 11 16.64 7.96 -17.35
CA ARG A 11 16.51 7.84 -18.81
C ARG A 11 17.88 7.78 -19.51
N LYS A 12 18.81 8.65 -19.12
CA LYS A 12 20.18 8.64 -19.64
C LYS A 12 20.92 7.34 -19.32
N LEU A 13 20.74 6.78 -18.13
CA LEU A 13 21.33 5.51 -17.73
C LEU A 13 20.71 4.33 -18.49
N LEU A 14 19.41 4.36 -18.77
CA LEU A 14 18.76 3.34 -19.60
C LEU A 14 19.23 3.41 -21.05
N THR A 15 19.35 4.60 -21.65
CA THR A 15 19.97 4.75 -22.97
C THR A 15 21.43 4.28 -22.99
N LEU A 16 22.20 4.56 -21.94
CA LEU A 16 23.58 4.08 -21.83
C LEU A 16 23.65 2.56 -21.64
N SER A 17 22.63 1.95 -21.04
CA SER A 17 22.52 0.50 -20.89
C SER A 17 22.30 -0.25 -22.20
N GLU A 18 21.97 0.46 -23.28
CA GLU A 18 21.82 -0.08 -24.64
C GLU A 18 23.11 0.06 -25.48
N SER A 19 24.19 0.58 -24.89
CA SER A 19 25.45 0.79 -25.61
C SER A 19 26.16 -0.53 -25.93
N SER A 20 27.02 -0.50 -26.95
CA SER A 20 27.80 -1.66 -27.41
C SER A 20 28.93 -2.08 -26.47
N ASN A 21 29.16 -1.35 -25.37
CA ASN A 21 30.16 -1.67 -24.35
C ASN A 21 29.51 -2.44 -23.19
N PRO A 22 29.72 -3.77 -23.07
CA PRO A 22 28.98 -4.62 -22.13
C PRO A 22 29.16 -4.23 -20.65
N HIS A 23 30.39 -3.84 -20.27
CA HIS A 23 30.70 -3.49 -18.88
C HIS A 23 30.08 -2.14 -18.48
N GLU A 24 29.98 -1.21 -19.42
CA GLU A 24 29.34 0.09 -19.20
C GLU A 24 27.82 -0.04 -19.22
N ALA A 25 27.29 -0.87 -20.11
CA ALA A 25 25.87 -1.17 -20.22
C ALA A 25 25.31 -1.80 -18.94
N GLU A 26 26.00 -2.82 -18.39
CA GLU A 26 25.60 -3.50 -17.16
C GLU A 26 25.63 -2.56 -15.95
N LEU A 27 26.68 -1.74 -15.83
CA LEU A 27 26.79 -0.75 -14.75
C LEU A 27 25.70 0.33 -14.85
N ALA A 28 25.35 0.73 -16.07
CA ALA A 28 24.29 1.71 -16.31
C ALA A 28 22.90 1.14 -15.99
N ALA A 29 22.61 -0.10 -16.40
CA ALA A 29 21.37 -0.81 -16.07
C ALA A 29 21.20 -0.99 -14.56
N SER A 30 22.26 -1.40 -13.87
CA SER A 30 22.26 -1.57 -12.41
C SER A 30 21.97 -0.24 -11.70
N LYS A 31 22.63 0.84 -12.12
CA LYS A 31 22.39 2.19 -11.57
C LYS A 31 20.98 2.70 -11.87
N ALA A 32 20.45 2.44 -13.07
CA ALA A 32 19.06 2.78 -13.42
C ALA A 32 18.06 2.03 -12.54
N ALA A 33 18.24 0.71 -12.36
CA ALA A 33 17.40 -0.11 -11.49
C ALA A 33 17.44 0.35 -10.02
N VAL A 34 18.62 0.69 -9.52
CA VAL A 34 18.78 1.28 -8.18
C VAL A 34 18.04 2.61 -8.07
N LEU A 35 18.13 3.49 -9.08
CA LEU A 35 17.42 4.78 -9.06
C LEU A 35 15.90 4.61 -9.21
N LEU A 36 15.43 3.71 -10.07
CA LEU A 36 14.01 3.37 -10.20
C LEU A 36 13.44 2.87 -8.87
N ALA A 37 14.11 1.92 -8.23
CA ALA A 37 13.71 1.39 -6.93
C ALA A 37 13.84 2.44 -5.81
N LYS A 38 14.89 3.26 -5.84
CA LYS A 38 15.17 4.32 -4.86
C LYS A 38 14.16 5.44 -4.87
N TYR A 39 13.62 5.76 -6.05
CA TYR A 39 12.63 6.81 -6.21
C TYR A 39 11.22 6.27 -6.41
N ASP A 40 11.06 4.95 -6.35
CA ASP A 40 9.81 4.22 -6.56
C ASP A 40 9.10 4.73 -7.83
N LEU A 41 9.94 4.92 -8.87
CA LEU A 41 9.54 5.35 -10.21
C LEU A 41 9.22 4.09 -11.01
N ASP A 42 8.07 4.07 -11.64
CA ASP A 42 7.78 3.10 -12.69
C ASP A 42 8.50 3.52 -13.99
N MET A 43 8.78 2.58 -14.89
CA MET A 43 9.19 2.91 -16.26
C MET A 43 8.19 3.85 -16.94
N MET A 44 6.91 3.75 -16.59
CA MET A 44 5.90 4.71 -17.04
C MET A 44 6.16 6.15 -16.58
N ASP A 45 6.71 6.37 -15.38
CA ASP A 45 7.11 7.70 -14.89
C ASP A 45 8.31 8.26 -15.67
N VAL A 46 9.20 7.38 -16.14
CA VAL A 46 10.39 7.76 -16.94
C VAL A 46 10.00 8.13 -18.37
N GLU A 47 8.97 7.48 -18.91
CA GLU A 47 8.43 7.73 -20.26
C GLU A 47 7.47 8.94 -20.32
N ALA A 48 6.81 9.29 -19.21
CA ALA A 48 5.77 10.33 -19.13
C ALA A 48 6.26 11.79 -19.16
N LYS A 49 7.38 12.11 -19.83
CA LYS A 49 7.83 13.51 -19.99
C LYS A 49 6.98 14.26 -21.05
N LYS A 50 5.71 14.48 -20.71
CA LYS A 50 4.87 15.62 -21.13
C LYS A 50 4.01 16.04 -19.94
N GLY A 51 4.64 16.64 -18.92
CA GLY A 51 3.97 17.41 -17.87
C GLY A 51 3.05 16.61 -16.94
N GLY A 52 3.56 16.18 -15.79
CA GLY A 52 2.71 15.66 -14.72
C GLY A 52 3.48 15.54 -13.42
N LYS A 53 3.10 16.32 -12.41
CA LYS A 53 3.36 15.99 -10.99
C LYS A 53 2.96 14.53 -10.78
N SER A 54 3.62 13.82 -9.85
CA SER A 54 3.13 12.51 -9.37
C SER A 54 1.62 12.64 -9.12
N THR A 55 0.80 12.13 -10.01
CA THR A 55 -0.64 12.35 -9.95
C THR A 55 -1.12 11.50 -8.79
N VAL A 56 -1.51 12.16 -7.70
CA VAL A 56 -2.26 11.49 -6.66
C VAL A 56 -3.57 11.05 -7.29
N GLU A 57 -3.75 9.74 -7.37
CA GLU A 57 -4.97 9.12 -7.85
C GLU A 57 -5.86 8.76 -6.66
N ARG A 58 -7.10 8.37 -6.97
CA ARG A 58 -7.99 7.75 -5.99
C ARG A 58 -8.61 6.49 -6.56
N PHE A 59 -8.84 5.51 -5.70
CA PHE A 59 -9.54 4.28 -6.05
C PHE A 59 -10.60 3.92 -5.01
N GLU A 60 -11.76 3.49 -5.49
CA GLU A 60 -12.87 3.06 -4.65
C GLU A 60 -12.88 1.55 -4.48
N ILE A 61 -12.74 1.09 -3.23
CA ILE A 61 -13.00 -0.29 -2.85
C ILE A 61 -14.48 -0.34 -2.44
N ASN A 62 -15.31 -0.93 -3.29
CA ASN A 62 -16.76 -1.02 -3.09
C ASN A 62 -17.17 -2.30 -2.33
N GLN A 63 -18.43 -2.32 -1.87
CA GLN A 63 -19.14 -3.49 -1.33
C GLN A 63 -18.78 -3.91 0.09
N PHE A 64 -19.04 -3.03 1.06
CA PHE A 64 -19.04 -3.39 2.47
C PHE A 64 -20.39 -3.10 3.09
N SER A 65 -20.94 -4.06 3.82
CA SER A 65 -22.20 -3.88 4.52
C SER A 65 -21.96 -3.40 5.95
N THR A 66 -22.72 -2.41 6.40
CA THR A 66 -22.74 -1.99 7.81
C THR A 66 -23.49 -2.98 8.71
N ASN A 67 -24.22 -3.95 8.13
CA ASN A 67 -24.97 -4.96 8.87
C ASN A 67 -24.08 -6.00 9.58
N LYS A 68 -22.80 -6.12 9.21
CA LYS A 68 -21.85 -6.99 9.92
C LYS A 68 -21.37 -6.28 11.20
N LYS A 69 -21.83 -6.73 12.39
CA LYS A 69 -21.49 -6.11 13.70
C LYS A 69 -20.03 -6.34 14.16
N TYR A 70 -19.10 -6.67 13.28
CA TYR A 70 -17.67 -6.77 13.59
C TYR A 70 -16.88 -6.05 12.49
N ASP A 71 -16.68 -4.74 12.68
CA ASP A 71 -16.08 -3.79 11.72
C ASP A 71 -14.54 -3.80 11.84
N TRP A 72 -13.91 -4.90 11.40
CA TRP A 72 -12.46 -5.10 11.46
C TRP A 72 -11.74 -4.66 10.19
N GLU A 73 -12.46 -4.46 9.08
CA GLU A 73 -11.85 -4.03 7.82
C GLU A 73 -11.18 -2.65 7.93
N GLY A 74 -11.75 -1.73 8.72
CA GLY A 74 -11.18 -0.39 8.93
C GLY A 74 -9.79 -0.44 9.58
N PRO A 75 -9.65 -1.11 10.74
CA PRO A 75 -8.34 -1.34 11.36
C PRO A 75 -7.34 -2.10 10.47
N LEU A 76 -7.81 -3.09 9.70
CA LEU A 76 -6.95 -3.79 8.74
C LEU A 76 -6.43 -2.83 7.66
N LEU A 77 -7.32 -2.07 7.00
CA LEU A 77 -6.91 -1.12 5.97
C LEU A 77 -5.95 -0.08 6.55
N SER A 78 -6.24 0.44 7.75
CA SER A 78 -5.38 1.39 8.46
C SER A 78 -3.96 0.84 8.70
N SER A 79 -3.83 -0.46 8.92
CA SER A 79 -2.55 -1.14 9.07
C SER A 79 -1.76 -1.23 7.76
N ILE A 80 -2.46 -1.32 6.62
CA ILE A 80 -1.85 -1.49 5.30
C ILE A 80 -1.45 -0.13 4.71
N ILE A 81 -2.31 0.88 4.78
CA ILE A 81 -2.07 2.20 4.16
C ILE A 81 -0.81 2.87 4.69
N ASN A 82 -0.46 2.63 5.97
CA ASN A 82 0.77 3.16 6.57
C ASN A 82 2.04 2.58 5.94
N SER A 83 1.95 1.43 5.29
CA SER A 83 3.08 0.72 4.67
C SER A 83 3.29 1.05 3.19
N PHE A 84 2.38 1.80 2.58
CA PHE A 84 2.42 2.15 1.15
C PHE A 84 2.20 3.65 0.91
N ASP A 85 2.48 4.50 1.90
CA ASP A 85 2.28 5.97 1.80
C ASP A 85 0.90 6.41 1.27
N THR A 86 -0.13 5.56 1.41
CA THR A 86 -1.49 5.88 1.00
C THR A 86 -2.29 6.48 2.14
N CYS A 87 -3.38 7.15 1.79
CA CYS A 87 -4.41 7.60 2.72
C CYS A 87 -5.74 6.94 2.35
N ALA A 88 -6.61 6.68 3.32
CA ALA A 88 -7.93 6.13 3.01
C ALA A 88 -9.01 6.73 3.90
N ILE A 89 -10.20 6.87 3.34
CA ILE A 89 -11.41 7.21 4.08
C ILE A 89 -12.46 6.11 3.92
N ARG A 90 -13.37 6.06 4.89
CA ARG A 90 -14.61 5.30 4.77
C ARG A 90 -15.74 6.27 4.41
N SER A 91 -16.47 5.99 3.34
CA SER A 91 -17.59 6.79 2.88
C SER A 91 -18.87 5.95 2.82
N PRO A 92 -20.00 6.41 3.40
CA PRO A 92 -21.27 5.72 3.25
C PRO A 92 -21.75 5.76 1.79
N ILE A 93 -22.44 4.71 1.36
CA ILE A 93 -23.09 4.68 0.04
C ILE A 93 -24.52 5.17 0.23
N TRP A 94 -24.88 6.26 -0.47
CA TRP A 94 -26.19 6.90 -0.35
C TRP A 94 -27.33 5.90 -0.60
N ASN A 95 -28.41 6.02 0.18
CA ASN A 95 -29.57 5.12 0.17
C ASN A 95 -29.27 3.63 0.36
N SER A 96 -28.21 3.29 1.10
CA SER A 96 -27.91 1.90 1.43
C SER A 96 -27.33 1.77 2.84
N ASN A 97 -27.44 0.57 3.42
CA ASN A 97 -26.71 0.21 4.64
C ASN A 97 -25.30 -0.32 4.30
N ASN A 98 -24.64 0.32 3.32
CA ASN A 98 -23.32 -0.07 2.83
C ASN A 98 -22.36 1.12 2.87
N TYR A 99 -21.08 0.81 2.78
CA TYR A 99 -20.00 1.78 2.69
C TYR A 99 -18.95 1.33 1.68
N LYS A 100 -18.10 2.26 1.29
CA LYS A 100 -16.90 2.05 0.48
C LYS A 100 -15.69 2.63 1.18
N TYR A 101 -14.51 2.12 0.83
CA TYR A 101 -13.25 2.80 1.12
C TYR A 101 -12.79 3.56 -0.12
N ILE A 102 -12.28 4.77 0.08
CA ILE A 102 -11.64 5.55 -0.98
C ILE A 102 -10.18 5.72 -0.57
N VAL A 103 -9.28 5.18 -1.38
CA VAL A 103 -7.83 5.18 -1.15
C VAL A 103 -7.20 6.23 -2.07
N PHE A 104 -6.28 7.02 -1.54
CA PHE A 104 -5.52 8.07 -2.19
C PHE A 104 -4.03 7.75 -2.14
N GLY A 105 -3.32 8.02 -3.22
CA GLY A 105 -1.87 7.78 -3.31
C GLY A 105 -1.36 7.76 -4.74
N ALA A 106 -0.10 7.38 -4.92
CA ALA A 106 0.39 7.04 -6.25
C ALA A 106 -0.27 5.75 -6.73
N ARG A 107 -0.39 5.57 -8.04
CA ARG A 107 -1.07 4.41 -8.64
C ARG A 107 -0.55 3.06 -8.12
N HIS A 108 0.77 2.87 -8.14
CA HIS A 108 1.41 1.65 -7.66
C HIS A 108 1.10 1.37 -6.18
N ASP A 109 1.22 2.41 -5.34
CA ASP A 109 0.93 2.34 -3.90
C ASP A 109 -0.54 1.96 -3.61
N ILE A 110 -1.47 2.50 -4.42
CA ILE A 110 -2.89 2.14 -4.38
C ILE A 110 -3.09 0.67 -4.77
N GLU A 111 -2.48 0.20 -5.86
CA GLU A 111 -2.59 -1.18 -6.34
C GLU A 111 -2.09 -2.17 -5.27
N MET A 112 -0.96 -1.86 -4.63
CA MET A 112 -0.38 -2.64 -3.53
C MET A 112 -1.28 -2.65 -2.29
N THR A 113 -1.81 -1.49 -1.91
CA THR A 113 -2.76 -1.36 -0.79
C THR A 113 -3.99 -2.24 -1.04
N ILE A 114 -4.57 -2.20 -2.24
CA ILE A 114 -5.77 -2.98 -2.60
C ILE A 114 -5.46 -4.47 -2.61
N TYR A 115 -4.33 -4.87 -3.20
CA TYR A 115 -3.91 -6.27 -3.27
C TYR A 115 -3.83 -6.89 -1.87
N PHE A 116 -3.06 -6.28 -0.97
CA PHE A 116 -2.90 -6.80 0.39
C PHE A 116 -4.21 -6.74 1.17
N PHE A 117 -4.98 -5.67 1.02
CA PHE A 117 -6.26 -5.54 1.71
C PHE A 117 -7.22 -6.66 1.31
N ARG A 118 -7.36 -6.96 0.00
CA ARG A 118 -8.23 -8.05 -0.49
C ARG A 118 -7.75 -9.42 -0.05
N LEU A 119 -6.45 -9.69 -0.17
CA LEU A 119 -5.83 -10.95 0.24
C LEU A 119 -6.08 -11.23 1.73
N LEU A 120 -5.78 -10.25 2.57
CA LEU A 120 -5.89 -10.38 4.03
C LEU A 120 -7.35 -10.42 4.46
N ARG A 121 -8.23 -9.65 3.81
CA ARG A 121 -9.67 -9.70 4.06
C ARG A 121 -10.22 -11.10 3.79
N MET A 122 -9.92 -11.69 2.65
CA MET A 122 -10.35 -13.06 2.31
C MET A 122 -9.84 -14.07 3.35
N ARG A 123 -8.57 -13.95 3.75
CA ARG A 123 -7.95 -14.86 4.72
C ARG A 123 -8.58 -14.75 6.11
N ILE A 124 -8.79 -13.53 6.60
CA ILE A 124 -9.42 -13.27 7.91
C ILE A 124 -10.87 -13.75 7.90
N ASP A 125 -11.63 -13.44 6.85
CA ASP A 125 -13.05 -13.83 6.79
C ASP A 125 -13.19 -15.35 6.84
N ARG A 126 -12.35 -16.09 6.11
CA ARG A 126 -12.31 -17.56 6.15
C ARG A 126 -11.85 -18.12 7.50
N ASP A 127 -10.69 -17.69 7.99
CA ASP A 127 -10.08 -18.29 9.19
C ASP A 127 -10.81 -17.86 10.48
N SER A 128 -11.61 -16.79 10.43
CA SER A 128 -12.46 -16.36 11.55
C SER A 128 -13.74 -17.18 11.71
N GLN A 129 -14.15 -17.99 10.72
CA GLN A 129 -15.42 -18.73 10.80
C GLN A 129 -15.46 -19.78 11.92
N LYS A 130 -14.29 -20.22 12.42
CA LYS A 130 -14.20 -21.14 13.56
C LYS A 130 -14.59 -20.52 14.90
N TRP A 131 -14.74 -19.20 14.96
CA TRP A 131 -15.15 -18.49 16.17
C TRP A 131 -16.66 -18.26 16.13
N GLU A 132 -17.32 -18.47 17.26
CA GLU A 132 -18.78 -18.43 17.32
C GLU A 132 -19.31 -16.99 17.44
N SER A 133 -18.71 -16.19 18.32
CA SER A 133 -19.18 -14.83 18.56
C SER A 133 -18.52 -13.79 17.64
N LEU A 134 -19.25 -12.71 17.40
CA LEU A 134 -18.74 -11.57 16.62
C LEU A 134 -17.56 -10.88 17.32
N SER A 135 -17.51 -10.93 18.65
CA SER A 135 -16.41 -10.38 19.46
C SER A 135 -15.11 -11.18 19.28
N GLU A 136 -15.20 -12.51 19.24
CA GLU A 136 -14.05 -13.37 18.94
C GLU A 136 -13.58 -13.19 17.50
N LYS A 137 -14.51 -13.15 16.52
CA LYS A 137 -14.16 -12.87 15.11
C LYS A 137 -13.43 -11.53 14.96
N TYR A 138 -13.92 -10.49 15.64
CA TYR A 138 -13.26 -9.18 15.68
C TYR A 138 -11.87 -9.27 16.30
N SER A 139 -11.75 -9.87 17.49
CA SER A 139 -10.48 -9.98 18.22
C SER A 139 -9.45 -10.78 17.41
N PHE A 140 -9.86 -11.87 16.76
CA PHE A 140 -9.05 -12.64 15.83
C PHE A 140 -8.56 -11.79 14.65
N ALA A 141 -9.45 -11.06 13.99
CA ALA A 141 -9.09 -10.17 12.87
C ALA A 141 -8.08 -9.11 13.31
N MET A 142 -8.26 -8.52 14.50
CA MET A 142 -7.33 -7.55 15.08
C MET A 142 -5.96 -8.18 15.38
N GLY A 143 -5.92 -9.43 15.82
CA GLY A 143 -4.68 -10.19 16.01
C GLY A 143 -3.91 -10.35 14.71
N VAL A 144 -4.58 -10.76 13.64
CA VAL A 144 -3.98 -10.88 12.30
C VAL A 144 -3.48 -9.51 11.82
N ALA A 145 -4.35 -8.48 11.84
CA ALA A 145 -4.01 -7.13 11.38
C ALA A 145 -2.80 -6.55 12.13
N THR A 146 -2.70 -6.77 13.44
CA THR A 146 -1.55 -6.31 14.25
C THR A 146 -0.23 -6.89 13.75
N ILE A 147 -0.18 -8.21 13.50
CA ILE A 147 1.05 -8.86 13.03
C ILE A 147 1.39 -8.44 11.62
N ILE A 148 0.39 -8.34 10.74
CA ILE A 148 0.62 -7.90 9.36
C ILE A 148 1.14 -6.46 9.33
N SER A 149 0.55 -5.54 10.12
CA SER A 149 1.02 -4.17 10.27
C SER A 149 2.51 -4.13 10.61
N LYS A 150 2.90 -4.83 11.69
CA LYS A 150 4.29 -4.90 12.15
C LYS A 150 5.25 -5.51 11.13
N ARG A 151 4.78 -6.40 10.27
CA ARG A 151 5.61 -7.08 9.26
C ARG A 151 5.77 -6.21 8.02
N LEU A 152 4.69 -5.60 7.54
CA LEU A 152 4.72 -4.66 6.42
C LEU A 152 5.54 -3.41 6.77
N GLU A 153 5.36 -2.86 7.98
CA GLU A 153 6.16 -1.74 8.49
C GLU A 153 7.66 -2.09 8.54
N ARG A 154 8.01 -3.30 9.00
CA ARG A 154 9.40 -3.78 8.98
C ARG A 154 9.96 -3.94 7.56
N MET A 155 9.18 -4.48 6.63
CA MET A 155 9.60 -4.61 5.22
C MET A 155 9.84 -3.24 4.59
N TYR A 156 8.92 -2.30 4.86
CA TYR A 156 8.98 -0.94 4.34
C TYR A 156 10.13 -0.14 4.96
N GLN A 157 10.33 -0.25 6.27
CA GLN A 157 11.45 0.37 6.99
C GLN A 157 12.79 -0.17 6.49
N LYS A 158 12.90 -1.47 6.23
CA LYS A 158 14.11 -2.06 5.63
C LYS A 158 14.36 -1.53 4.22
N LYS A 159 13.33 -1.44 3.37
CA LYS A 159 13.44 -0.81 2.03
C LYS A 159 13.91 0.65 2.17
N ARG A 160 13.37 1.39 3.14
CA ARG A 160 13.81 2.77 3.42
C ARG A 160 15.27 2.82 3.87
N GLU A 161 15.69 2.01 4.82
CA GLU A 161 17.08 1.98 5.31
C GLU A 161 18.08 1.61 4.20
N GLU A 162 17.72 0.65 3.34
CA GLU A 162 18.51 0.30 2.16
C GLU A 162 18.61 1.48 1.19
N VAL A 163 17.50 2.18 0.96
CA VAL A 163 17.50 3.42 0.19
C VAL A 163 18.37 4.49 0.86
N GLU A 164 18.25 4.70 2.17
CA GLU A 164 19.00 5.70 2.94
C GLU A 164 20.51 5.49 2.88
N LYS A 165 20.98 4.23 2.89
CA LYS A 165 22.41 3.90 2.73
C LYS A 165 23.02 4.38 1.42
N PHE A 166 22.19 4.55 0.39
CA PHE A 166 22.61 5.01 -0.95
C PHE A 166 21.92 6.32 -1.37
N ALA A 167 21.17 6.98 -0.47
CA ALA A 167 20.36 8.16 -0.76
C ALA A 167 20.98 9.48 -0.31
N SER A 168 20.78 10.51 -1.13
CA SER A 168 20.99 11.90 -0.74
C SER A 168 19.82 12.37 0.14
N SER A 169 20.00 13.48 0.88
CA SER A 169 18.97 14.11 1.74
C SER A 169 17.61 14.23 1.04
N GLU A 170 17.62 14.52 -0.25
CA GLU A 170 16.45 14.79 -1.09
C GLU A 170 15.52 13.60 -1.33
N THR A 171 16.02 12.36 -1.24
CA THR A 171 15.17 11.16 -1.36
C THR A 171 14.28 10.99 -0.13
N LYS A 172 14.72 11.43 1.05
CA LYS A 172 13.89 11.40 2.27
C LYS A 172 12.70 12.36 2.14
N ASP A 173 12.94 13.53 1.55
CA ASP A 173 11.92 14.55 1.31
C ASP A 173 10.82 14.06 0.35
N LEU A 174 11.18 13.26 -0.66
CA LEU A 174 10.24 12.71 -1.65
C LEU A 174 9.23 11.72 -1.06
N VAL A 175 9.64 10.86 -0.12
CA VAL A 175 8.72 9.88 0.48
C VAL A 175 7.75 10.56 1.45
N LEU A 176 8.24 11.55 2.21
CA LEU A 176 7.37 12.42 3.02
C LEU A 176 6.37 13.17 2.12
N TYR A 177 6.83 13.67 0.97
CA TYR A 177 5.99 14.35 0.01
C TYR A 177 4.87 13.46 -0.57
N LYS A 178 5.12 12.18 -0.88
CA LYS A 178 4.07 11.25 -1.37
C LYS A 178 2.90 11.14 -0.39
N LYS A 179 3.21 10.87 0.88
CA LYS A 179 2.19 10.71 1.94
C LYS A 179 1.44 12.00 2.23
N GLU A 180 2.13 13.14 2.20
CA GLU A 180 1.53 14.46 2.36
C GLU A 180 0.60 14.81 1.19
N ALA A 181 1.05 14.58 -0.05
CA ALA A 181 0.24 14.82 -1.25
C ALA A 181 -1.04 13.96 -1.25
N ALA A 182 -0.94 12.68 -0.87
CA ALA A 182 -2.10 11.80 -0.71
C ALA A 182 -3.10 12.33 0.34
N ARG A 183 -2.57 12.84 1.47
CA ARG A 183 -3.37 13.43 2.55
C ARG A 183 -4.04 14.73 2.14
N ASP A 184 -3.33 15.58 1.40
CA ASP A 184 -3.85 16.88 0.94
C ASP A 184 -4.95 16.70 -0.10
N ALA A 185 -4.76 15.81 -1.08
CA ALA A 185 -5.81 15.44 -2.03
C ALA A 185 -7.07 14.91 -1.31
N MET A 186 -6.88 14.02 -0.33
CA MET A 186 -7.97 13.49 0.49
C MET A 186 -8.71 14.60 1.25
N LYS A 187 -7.99 15.54 1.88
CA LYS A 187 -8.60 16.66 2.63
C LYS A 187 -9.30 17.67 1.72
N GLN A 188 -8.75 17.92 0.53
CA GLN A 188 -9.35 18.81 -0.46
C GLN A 188 -10.68 18.26 -0.97
N GLU A 189 -10.75 16.95 -1.26
CA GLU A 189 -11.99 16.30 -1.69
C GLU A 189 -12.97 16.12 -0.52
N PHE A 190 -12.46 15.81 0.67
CA PHE A 190 -13.26 15.53 1.87
C PHE A 190 -12.84 16.43 3.05
N PRO A 191 -13.26 17.71 3.09
CA PRO A 191 -12.83 18.65 4.12
C PRO A 191 -13.47 18.43 5.50
N ARG A 192 -14.56 17.64 5.58
CA ARG A 192 -15.36 17.42 6.80
C ARG A 192 -15.28 15.98 7.30
N LEU A 193 -14.09 15.40 7.28
CA LEU A 193 -13.86 14.04 7.79
C LEU A 193 -14.01 13.98 9.31
N LYS A 194 -14.53 12.86 9.80
CA LYS A 194 -14.61 12.54 11.23
C LYS A 194 -13.71 11.35 11.52
N HIS A 195 -13.08 11.37 12.70
CA HIS A 195 -12.35 10.22 13.19
C HIS A 195 -13.34 9.17 13.71
N LYS A 196 -13.05 7.88 13.46
CA LYS A 196 -13.76 6.75 14.06
C LYS A 196 -12.74 5.84 14.74
N SER A 197 -12.92 5.63 16.03
CA SER A 197 -12.08 4.72 16.80
C SER A 197 -12.41 3.25 16.51
N ALA A 198 -11.39 2.39 16.60
CA ALA A 198 -11.58 0.95 16.57
C ALA A 198 -12.35 0.46 17.80
N SER A 199 -13.04 -0.68 17.68
CA SER A 199 -13.70 -1.35 18.80
C SER A 199 -12.66 -1.97 19.74
N ALA A 200 -13.05 -2.19 21.00
CA ALA A 200 -12.20 -2.86 21.98
C ALA A 200 -11.98 -4.34 21.61
N ILE A 201 -10.78 -4.84 21.91
CA ILE A 201 -10.45 -6.26 21.81
C ILE A 201 -10.91 -6.91 23.12
N ASN A 202 -11.92 -7.77 23.05
CA ASN A 202 -12.53 -8.37 24.24
C ASN A 202 -12.23 -9.87 24.40
N ASP A 203 -11.60 -10.51 23.41
CA ASP A 203 -11.18 -11.92 23.51
C ASP A 203 -9.68 -12.08 23.24
N ARG A 204 -8.91 -12.39 24.28
CA ARG A 204 -7.45 -12.54 24.18
C ARG A 204 -7.05 -13.82 23.43
N ASN A 205 -7.81 -14.91 23.58
CA ASN A 205 -7.47 -16.19 22.95
C ASN A 205 -7.64 -16.10 21.43
N ALA A 206 -8.77 -15.52 20.99
CA ALA A 206 -9.02 -15.24 19.59
C ALA A 206 -7.97 -14.27 19.02
N TYR A 207 -7.62 -13.23 19.78
CA TYR A 207 -6.57 -12.30 19.39
C TYR A 207 -5.21 -12.98 19.19
N PHE A 208 -4.73 -13.78 20.14
CA PHE A 208 -3.44 -14.50 20.01
C PHE A 208 -3.47 -15.54 18.89
N ALA A 209 -4.58 -16.24 18.70
CA ALA A 209 -4.75 -17.13 17.56
C ALA A 209 -4.68 -16.36 16.22
N GLY A 210 -5.23 -15.14 16.17
CA GLY A 210 -5.09 -14.23 15.04
C GLY A 210 -3.63 -13.85 14.79
N GLN A 211 -2.88 -13.53 15.83
CA GLN A 211 -1.46 -13.24 15.71
C GLN A 211 -0.68 -14.43 15.11
N ALA A 212 -0.90 -15.64 15.62
CA ALA A 212 -0.25 -16.85 15.11
C ALA A 212 -0.57 -17.13 13.63
N VAL A 213 -1.79 -16.81 13.17
CA VAL A 213 -2.13 -16.87 11.74
C VAL A 213 -1.39 -15.76 10.97
N GLY A 214 -1.39 -14.54 11.50
CA GLY A 214 -0.69 -13.40 10.90
C GLY A 214 0.81 -13.63 10.68
N GLU A 215 1.47 -14.39 11.55
CA GLU A 215 2.89 -14.76 11.40
C GLU A 215 3.14 -15.69 10.21
N LYS A 216 2.17 -16.57 9.91
CA LYS A 216 2.29 -17.59 8.85
C LYS A 216 1.88 -17.11 7.47
N ILE A 217 1.22 -15.96 7.36
CA ILE A 217 0.81 -15.40 6.06
C ILE A 217 2.04 -14.99 5.26
N ALA A 218 2.19 -15.51 4.04
CA ALA A 218 3.25 -15.10 3.13
C ALA A 218 2.96 -13.70 2.56
N LEU A 219 3.91 -12.77 2.69
CA LEU A 219 3.80 -11.40 2.17
C LEU A 219 4.66 -11.16 0.91
N ASN A 220 5.37 -12.18 0.44
CA ASN A 220 6.45 -12.05 -0.54
C ASN A 220 6.01 -12.11 -2.01
N LYS A 221 4.72 -11.91 -2.32
CA LYS A 221 4.25 -11.89 -3.72
C LYS A 221 3.39 -10.68 -4.04
N PRO A 222 4.00 -9.54 -4.34
CA PRO A 222 3.41 -8.59 -5.26
C PRO A 222 3.93 -8.84 -6.68
N ILE A 223 2.97 -9.09 -7.55
CA ILE A 223 2.99 -9.24 -9.03
C ILE A 223 4.28 -8.68 -9.67
N ASP A 224 5.05 -9.56 -10.32
CA ASP A 224 5.93 -9.20 -11.45
C ASP A 224 5.09 -8.40 -12.44
N SER A 225 5.60 -7.25 -12.90
CA SER A 225 4.96 -6.24 -13.76
C SER A 225 4.53 -6.72 -15.16
N LYS A 226 4.26 -8.03 -15.34
CA LYS A 226 3.71 -8.63 -16.56
C LYS A 226 2.49 -9.53 -16.32
N GLY A 227 1.85 -9.48 -15.16
CA GLY A 227 0.65 -10.25 -14.87
C GLY A 227 -0.60 -9.37 -14.78
N SER A 228 -1.42 -9.36 -15.84
CA SER A 228 -2.82 -8.89 -15.78
C SER A 228 -3.49 -9.36 -14.47
N PRO A 229 -4.31 -8.53 -13.81
CA PRO A 229 -4.95 -8.93 -12.58
C PRO A 229 -5.77 -10.19 -12.84
N ALA A 230 -5.40 -11.29 -12.18
CA ALA A 230 -6.23 -12.48 -12.13
C ALA A 230 -7.60 -12.03 -11.65
N ARG A 231 -8.60 -12.16 -12.53
CA ARG A 231 -10.00 -11.94 -12.19
C ARG A 231 -10.32 -12.83 -10.99
N ILE A 232 -10.35 -12.24 -9.81
CA ILE A 232 -11.03 -12.86 -8.68
C ILE A 232 -12.50 -12.56 -8.91
N SER A 233 -13.20 -13.59 -9.38
CA SER A 233 -14.63 -13.59 -9.68
C SER A 233 -15.45 -13.14 -8.46
N HIS A 234 -16.56 -12.48 -8.79
CA HIS A 234 -17.56 -11.81 -7.95
C HIS A 234 -17.99 -12.57 -6.69
#